data_AF-A0A5K0ZIT0-F1
#
_entry.id   AF-A0A5K0ZIT0-F1
#
_cell.length_a   1.000
_cell.length_b   1.000
_cell.length_c   1.000
_cell.angle_alpha   90.00
_cell.angle_beta   90.00
_cell.angle_gamma   90.00
#
_symmetry.space_group_name_H-M   'P 1'
#
loop_
_entity.id
_entity.type
_entity.pdbx_description
1 polymer ?
#
loop_
_entity_poly.entity_id
_entity_poly.type
_entity_poly.pdbx_seq_one_letter_code
_entity_poly.pdbx_strand_id
1 'polypeptide(L)' 'MVAMAVKVYGAAYASCARRVLACLIEKGVDFEIIPVDLLSGEQKKPEFLKLQ' A
#
# COMPACT_ATOMS: atom_id res chain seq x y z
N MET A 1 4.77 18.80 14.14
CA MET A 1 4.69 17.34 14.33
C MET A 1 4.47 16.74 12.95
N VAL A 2 5.43 15.99 12.41
CA VAL A 2 5.23 15.30 11.12
C VAL A 2 4.50 14.00 11.47
N ALA A 3 3.19 13.93 11.20
CA ALA A 3 2.47 12.67 11.26
C ALA A 3 3.10 11.72 10.23
N MET A 4 3.72 10.63 10.68
CA MET A 4 4.30 9.63 9.78
C MET A 4 3.15 8.86 9.14
N ALA A 5 2.70 9.31 7.97
CA ALA A 5 1.63 8.67 7.22
C ALA A 5 1.99 7.21 6.93
N VAL A 6 1.02 6.31 7.14
CA VAL A 6 1.20 4.88 6.87
C VAL A 6 1.38 4.68 5.36
N LYS A 7 2.44 4.00 4.96
CA LYS A 7 2.68 3.69 3.54
C LYS A 7 2.03 2.37 3.16
N VAL A 8 1.09 2.42 2.22
CA VAL A 8 0.40 1.24 1.68
C VAL A 8 0.94 0.94 0.30
N TYR A 9 1.77 -0.09 0.20
CA TYR A 9 2.30 -0.57 -1.07
C TYR A 9 1.29 -1.49 -1.75
N GLY A 10 0.74 -1.07 -2.89
CA GLY A 10 -0.16 -1.92 -3.65
C GLY A 10 -0.89 -1.19 -4.76
N ALA A 11 -1.52 -1.97 -5.64
CA ALA A 11 -2.40 -1.43 -6.67
C ALA A 11 -3.77 -1.07 -6.08
N ALA A 12 -4.25 0.16 -6.28
CA ALA A 12 -5.58 0.60 -5.81
C ALA A 12 -6.73 -0.25 -6.39
N TYR A 13 -6.54 -0.88 -7.55
CA TYR A 13 -7.52 -1.79 -8.12
C TYR A 13 -7.51 -3.18 -7.46
N ALA A 14 -6.46 -3.58 -6.74
CA ALA A 14 -6.39 -4.89 -6.11
C ALA A 14 -7.29 -4.97 -4.87
N SER A 15 -8.05 -6.06 -4.74
CA SER A 15 -8.99 -6.27 -3.63
C SER A 15 -8.30 -6.27 -2.26
N CYS A 16 -7.08 -6.79 -2.17
CA CYS A 16 -6.30 -6.80 -0.94
C CYS A 16 -5.90 -5.38 -0.49
N ALA A 17 -5.40 -4.55 -1.40
CA ALA A 17 -5.06 -3.17 -1.10
C ALA A 17 -6.31 -2.38 -0.67
N ARG A 18 -7.43 -2.51 -1.39
CA ARG A 18 -8.68 -1.81 -1.04
C ARG A 18 -9.19 -2.14 0.37
N ARG A 19 -9.06 -3.39 0.82
CA ARG A 19 -9.44 -3.76 2.20
C ARG A 19 -8.64 -2.99 3.25
N VAL A 20 -7.32 -2.89 3.05
CA VAL A 20 -6.44 -2.12 3.94
C VAL A 20 -6.82 -0.64 3.92
N LEU A 21 -7.02 -0.07 2.73
CA LEU A 21 -7.41 1.34 2.58
C LEU A 21 -8.75 1.63 3.26
N ALA A 22 -9.76 0.77 3.10
CA ALA A 22 -11.05 0.90 3.77
C ALA A 22 -10.89 0.93 5.30
N CYS A 23 -10.09 0.01 5.87
CA CYS A 23 -9.81 0.01 7.31
C CYS A 23 -9.09 1.29 7.77
N LEU A 24 -8.12 1.78 7.01
CA LEU A 24 -7.40 3.01 7.38
C LEU A 24 -8.32 4.24 7.35
N ILE A 25 -9.20 4.31 6.35
CA ILE A 25 -10.25 5.34 6.25
C ILE A 25 -11.20 5.25 7.45
N GLU A 26 -11.73 4.06 7.75
CA GLU A 26 -12.65 3.83 8.89
C GLU A 26 -12.01 4.17 10.24
N LYS A 27 -10.68 4.01 10.36
CA LYS A 27 -9.92 4.33 11.57
C LYS A 27 -9.44 5.77 11.63
N GLY A 28 -9.65 6.58 10.59
CA GLY A 28 -9.15 7.96 10.52
C GLY A 28 -7.63 8.06 10.56
N VAL A 29 -6.93 7.06 10.00
CA VAL A 29 -5.46 7.03 9.94
C VAL A 29 -5.00 7.68 8.63
N ASP A 30 -4.09 8.63 8.71
CA ASP A 30 -3.46 9.21 7.51
C ASP A 30 -2.54 8.20 6.83
N PHE A 31 -2.69 8.04 5.51
CA PHE A 31 -1.89 7.11 4.72
C PHE A 31 -1.54 7.67 3.34
N GLU A 32 -0.48 7.10 2.78
CA GLU A 32 -0.03 7.31 1.41
C GLU A 32 -0.08 5.97 0.65
N ILE A 33 -0.64 5.98 -0.55
CA ILE A 33 -0.62 4.82 -1.44
C ILE A 33 0.62 4.88 -2.32
N ILE A 34 1.47 3.86 -2.21
CA ILE A 34 2.60 3.67 -3.10
C ILE A 34 2.17 2.66 -4.16
N PRO A 35 1.96 3.09 -5.42
CA PRO A 35 1.48 2.22 -6.47
C PRO A 35 2.50 1.11 -6.76
N VAL A 36 2.02 -0.12 -6.89
CA VAL A 36 2.82 -1.29 -7.28
C VAL A 36 2.15 -1.91 -8.49
N ASP A 37 2.89 -2.00 -9.60
CA ASP A 37 2.36 -2.62 -10.81
C ASP A 37 2.39 -4.16 -10.69
N LEU A 38 1.23 -4.73 -10.40
CA LEU A 38 1.07 -6.17 -10.26
C LEU A 38 1.12 -6.92 -11.60
N LEU A 39 0.84 -6.23 -12.71
CA LEU A 39 0.84 -6.82 -14.05
C LEU A 39 2.27 -7.00 -14.57
N SER A 40 3.16 -6.03 -14.30
CA SER A 40 4.58 -6.18 -14.61
C SER A 40 5.33 -7.10 -13.63
N GLY A 41 4.69 -7.51 -12.53
CA GLY A 41 5.30 -8.37 -11.52
C GLY A 41 6.23 -7.61 -10.56
N GLU A 42 6.04 -6.30 -10.38
CA GLU A 42 6.85 -5.45 -9.50
C GLU A 42 6.93 -5.97 -8.07
N GLN A 43 5.84 -6.56 -7.57
CA GLN A 43 5.74 -7.21 -6.26
C GLN A 43 6.69 -8.41 -6.07
N LYS A 44 7.30 -8.90 -7.15
CA LYS A 44 8.26 -10.03 -7.11
C LYS A 44 9.72 -9.55 -7.19
N LYS A 45 9.95 -8.25 -7.43
CA LYS A 45 11.30 -7.72 -7.54
C LYS A 45 12.01 -7.78 -6.18
N PRO A 46 13.32 -8.03 -6.13
CA PRO A 46 14.07 -8.11 -4.87
C PRO A 46 13.92 -6.89 -3.98
N GLU A 47 13.77 -5.70 -4.57
CA GLU A 47 13.55 -4.44 -3.85
C GLU A 47 12.21 -4.46 -3.09
N PHE A 48 11.16 -5.01 -3.71
CA PHE A 48 9.84 -5.13 -3.10
C PHE A 48 9.79 -6.21 -2.02
N LEU A 49 10.44 -7.36 -2.28
CA LEU A 49 10.46 -8.48 -1.34
C LEU A 49 11.15 -8.14 -0.01
N LYS A 50 12.06 -7.16 0.00
CA LYS A 50 12.69 -6.64 1.23
C LYS A 50 11.73 -5.87 2.14
N LEU A 51 10.52 -5.54 1.67
CA LEU A 51 9.50 -4.83 2.43
C LEU A 51 8.56 -5.75 3.24
N GLN A 52 8.69 -7.07 3.08
CA GLN A 52 7.88 -8.09 3.78
C GLN A 52 8.48 -8.42 5.15
#